data_AF-A0A8S3EHF4-F1
#
_entry.id   AF-A0A8S3EHF4-F1
#
_cell.length_a   1.000
_cell.length_b   1.000
_cell.length_c   1.000
_cell.angle_alpha   90.00
_cell.angle_beta   90.00
_cell.angle_gamma   90.00
#
_symmetry.space_group_name_H-M   'P 1'
#
loop_
_entity.id
_entity.type
_entity.pdbx_description
1 polymer ?
#
loop_
_entity_poly.entity_id
_entity_poly.type
_entity_poly.pdbx_seq_one_letter_code
_entity_poly.pdbx_strand_id
1 'polypeptide(L)'
;MSGFWSFLYGRKVTISETASLCGRVFDSDDGGMAFFDSVLTNLLQFDEFNERQQKIFPNDVNHIIQCTITDLTNKNHRDRSIKRLDAYLYIYSRVQEYNKWTNIDYKLLQEMKQNMFQLLVIEFASTKGRQPNLLVEDKDQLLLMNIPQHLSSIVAIDKLNAHKFFALSKLSMQAVQFINDNYYRFQWIDILSNVKTIGITLKQFIDVYLNYQEAFKEFPFDTSVLIHLIQRMHPAKEAKDSPFKLFLQLNKSLKLDTMLFLERFQSIFTSRVKYNWYRMEDIAELFTCFKSDDQLCGQYFAQYSSNASTDDIWNMFLHLYKIGAISNVIQKHLIPILNERILSTSIVNFQRYARLAKNRLADIKPELQSHFIRLFENIFDAYIIKQIGNSNCWYQLSRTEWIDILQVGLEISSTDLSGRRSCLLLLRKIVFEIESLTTLNAQRL
;
A
#
# COMPACT_ATOMS: atom_id res chain seq x y z
N MET A 1 -17.62 -46.76 25.55
CA MET A 1 -16.85 -45.57 25.98
C MET A 1 -17.69 -44.64 26.86
N SER A 2 -18.27 -45.14 27.97
CA SER A 2 -19.16 -44.37 28.86
C SER A 2 -18.45 -43.82 30.12
N GLY A 3 -17.16 -44.10 30.31
CA GLY A 3 -16.43 -43.82 31.55
C GLY A 3 -15.62 -42.51 31.58
N PHE A 4 -15.39 -41.84 30.44
CA PHE A 4 -14.58 -40.60 30.41
C PHE A 4 -15.41 -39.35 30.79
N TRP A 5 -16.73 -39.39 30.56
CA TRP A 5 -17.63 -38.26 30.76
C TRP A 5 -18.01 -38.01 32.22
N SER A 6 -17.84 -38.98 33.13
CA SER A 6 -18.22 -38.83 34.54
C SER A 6 -17.14 -38.21 35.42
N PHE A 7 -15.90 -38.07 34.93
CA PHE A 7 -14.76 -37.71 35.79
C PHE A 7 -14.43 -36.21 35.83
N LEU A 8 -14.90 -35.39 34.88
CA LEU A 8 -14.47 -33.98 34.79
C LEU A 8 -15.41 -32.95 35.43
N TYR A 9 -16.67 -33.25 35.71
CA TYR A 9 -17.60 -32.24 36.27
C TYR A 9 -18.56 -32.82 37.31
N GLY A 10 -18.35 -32.48 38.59
CA GLY A 10 -19.10 -32.95 39.77
C GLY A 10 -20.55 -32.48 39.91
N ARG A 11 -21.26 -32.18 38.81
CA ARG A 11 -22.72 -32.10 38.73
C ARG A 11 -23.12 -32.71 37.39
N LYS A 12 -24.06 -33.66 37.36
CA LYS A 12 -24.64 -34.18 36.12
C LYS A 12 -25.26 -33.02 35.35
N VAL A 13 -24.51 -32.49 34.40
CA VAL A 13 -24.99 -31.52 33.43
C VAL A 13 -26.01 -32.26 32.56
N THR A 14 -27.29 -31.89 32.65
CA THR A 14 -28.33 -32.49 31.81
C THR A 14 -28.19 -31.90 30.42
N ILE A 15 -27.92 -32.77 29.44
CA ILE A 15 -27.88 -32.44 28.01
C ILE A 15 -29.20 -32.90 27.40
N SER A 16 -29.83 -32.05 26.57
CA SER A 16 -31.06 -32.43 25.87
C SER A 16 -30.82 -33.56 24.86
N GLU A 17 -31.87 -34.29 24.52
CA GLU A 17 -31.79 -35.33 23.49
C GLU A 17 -31.42 -34.76 22.12
N THR A 18 -31.94 -33.58 21.78
CA THR A 18 -31.62 -32.84 20.54
C THR A 18 -30.16 -32.39 20.47
N ALA A 19 -29.59 -31.91 21.59
CA ALA A 19 -28.16 -31.62 21.65
C ALA A 19 -27.30 -32.90 21.56
N SER A 20 -27.76 -34.00 22.15
CA SER A 20 -27.11 -35.30 22.05
C SER A 20 -27.16 -35.87 20.63
N LEU A 21 -28.23 -35.60 19.87
CA LEU A 21 -28.32 -35.94 18.44
C LEU A 21 -27.30 -35.14 17.61
N CYS A 22 -27.16 -33.84 17.90
CA CYS A 22 -26.11 -33.01 17.29
C CYS A 22 -24.70 -33.55 17.59
N GLY A 23 -24.45 -34.12 18.76
CA GLY A 23 -23.17 -34.75 19.09
C GLY A 23 -22.93 -36.09 18.37
N ARG A 24 -23.99 -36.87 18.12
CA ARG A 24 -23.90 -38.19 17.47
C ARG A 24 -23.56 -38.12 15.98
N VAL A 25 -23.77 -36.99 15.31
CA VAL A 25 -23.39 -36.85 13.89
C VAL A 25 -21.89 -37.08 13.65
N PHE A 26 -21.05 -36.77 14.64
CA PHE A 26 -19.59 -36.95 14.54
C PHE A 26 -19.14 -38.41 14.63
N ASP A 27 -20.02 -39.32 15.07
CA ASP A 27 -19.76 -40.76 15.13
C ASP A 27 -19.83 -41.43 13.75
N SER A 28 -20.43 -40.79 12.75
CA SER A 28 -20.48 -41.32 11.38
C SER A 28 -19.11 -41.22 10.70
N ASP A 29 -18.91 -41.97 9.61
CA ASP A 29 -17.72 -41.85 8.76
C ASP A 29 -17.93 -40.91 7.57
N ASP A 30 -19.09 -40.25 7.51
CA ASP A 30 -19.48 -39.42 6.37
C ASP A 30 -18.60 -38.15 6.28
N GLY A 31 -18.47 -37.64 5.06
CA GLY A 31 -17.85 -36.34 4.78
C GLY A 31 -18.54 -35.66 3.60
N GLY A 32 -18.22 -34.40 3.35
CA GLY A 32 -18.87 -33.60 2.32
C GLY A 32 -20.35 -33.37 2.60
N MET A 33 -21.17 -33.39 1.55
CA MET A 33 -22.60 -33.06 1.61
C MET A 33 -23.39 -33.94 2.59
N ALA A 34 -23.16 -35.25 2.61
CA ALA A 34 -23.90 -36.15 3.49
C ALA A 34 -23.71 -35.81 4.97
N PHE A 35 -22.48 -35.43 5.35
CA PHE A 35 -22.20 -34.97 6.71
C PHE A 35 -22.80 -33.58 6.97
N PHE A 36 -22.69 -32.66 6.01
CA PHE A 36 -23.27 -31.33 6.11
C PHE A 36 -24.79 -31.37 6.32
N ASP A 37 -25.51 -32.14 5.51
CA ASP A 37 -26.97 -32.26 5.58
C ASP A 37 -27.42 -32.89 6.91
N SER A 38 -26.65 -33.85 7.44
CA SER A 38 -26.89 -34.42 8.76
C SER A 38 -26.72 -33.39 9.87
N VAL A 39 -25.64 -32.60 9.84
CA VAL A 39 -25.41 -31.50 10.80
C VAL A 39 -26.50 -30.44 10.69
N LEU A 40 -26.86 -30.04 9.48
CA LEU A 40 -27.93 -29.06 9.20
C LEU A 40 -29.26 -29.53 9.80
N THR A 41 -29.68 -30.75 9.48
CA THR A 41 -30.94 -31.33 9.95
C THR A 41 -31.00 -31.39 11.48
N ASN A 42 -29.95 -31.85 12.13
CA ASN A 42 -29.92 -31.97 13.60
C ASN A 42 -29.90 -30.60 14.30
N LEU A 43 -29.20 -29.60 13.74
CA LEU A 43 -29.21 -28.24 14.28
C LEU A 43 -30.56 -27.56 14.09
N LEU A 44 -31.26 -27.78 12.96
CA LEU A 44 -32.63 -27.28 12.77
C LEU A 44 -33.60 -27.89 13.79
N GLN A 45 -33.50 -29.20 14.06
CA GLN A 45 -34.31 -29.84 15.10
C GLN A 45 -34.00 -29.29 16.50
N PHE A 46 -32.73 -28.98 16.77
CA PHE A 46 -32.34 -28.32 18.01
C PHE A 46 -32.92 -26.90 18.12
N ASP A 47 -32.93 -26.14 17.03
CA ASP A 47 -33.55 -24.82 16.96
C ASP A 47 -35.06 -24.89 17.23
N GLU A 48 -35.78 -25.76 16.52
CA GLU A 48 -37.22 -25.97 16.73
C GLU A 48 -37.56 -26.37 18.17
N PHE A 49 -36.73 -27.22 18.78
CA PHE A 49 -36.90 -27.61 20.18
C PHE A 49 -36.74 -26.40 21.12
N ASN A 50 -35.69 -25.60 20.93
CA ASN A 50 -35.44 -24.42 21.76
C ASN A 50 -36.51 -23.34 21.58
N GLU A 51 -37.04 -23.16 20.37
CA GLU A 51 -38.16 -22.26 20.10
C GLU A 51 -39.42 -22.67 20.87
N ARG A 52 -39.76 -23.96 20.86
CA ARG A 52 -40.89 -24.50 21.65
C ARG A 52 -40.69 -24.32 23.15
N GLN A 53 -39.45 -24.43 23.63
CA GLN A 53 -39.09 -24.21 25.03
C GLN A 53 -38.90 -22.72 25.37
N GLN A 54 -38.93 -21.82 24.37
CA GLN A 54 -38.61 -20.40 24.48
C GLN A 54 -37.28 -20.12 25.19
N LYS A 55 -36.30 -21.03 25.07
CA LYS A 55 -35.03 -20.95 25.78
C LYS A 55 -33.97 -21.82 25.12
N ILE A 56 -32.76 -21.28 24.99
CA ILE A 56 -31.55 -22.04 24.61
C ILE A 56 -30.73 -22.32 25.88
N PHE A 57 -30.34 -23.58 26.08
CA PHE A 57 -29.58 -24.00 27.26
C PHE A 57 -28.06 -23.90 26.98
N PRO A 58 -27.28 -23.15 27.79
CA PRO A 58 -25.83 -23.00 27.58
C PRO A 58 -25.07 -24.33 27.58
N ASN A 59 -25.52 -25.30 28.39
CA ASN A 59 -24.89 -26.62 28.49
C ASN A 59 -25.01 -27.44 27.20
N ASP A 60 -26.15 -27.35 26.53
CA ASP A 60 -26.39 -28.02 25.25
C ASP A 60 -25.46 -27.46 24.16
N VAL A 61 -25.33 -26.14 24.11
CA VAL A 61 -24.43 -25.49 23.15
C VAL A 61 -22.96 -25.81 23.47
N ASN A 62 -22.56 -25.78 24.75
CA ASN A 62 -21.23 -26.21 25.17
C ASN A 62 -20.94 -27.66 24.77
N HIS A 63 -21.93 -28.55 24.85
CA HIS A 63 -21.80 -29.94 24.40
C HIS A 63 -21.53 -30.04 22.90
N ILE A 64 -22.31 -29.33 22.07
CA ILE A 64 -22.10 -29.28 20.60
C ILE A 64 -20.69 -28.79 20.27
N ILE A 65 -20.22 -27.74 20.96
CA ILE A 65 -18.86 -27.22 20.77
C ILE A 65 -17.80 -28.26 21.15
N GLN A 66 -17.96 -28.95 22.29
CA GLN A 66 -17.03 -30.01 22.74
C GLN A 66 -16.94 -31.18 21.77
N CYS A 67 -18.08 -31.66 21.25
CA CYS A 67 -18.11 -32.69 20.22
C CYS A 67 -17.35 -32.24 18.96
N THR A 68 -17.57 -31.00 18.54
CA THR A 68 -16.89 -30.44 17.36
C THR A 68 -15.38 -30.31 17.57
N ILE A 69 -14.92 -29.83 18.74
CA ILE A 69 -13.49 -29.77 19.08
C ILE A 69 -12.87 -31.16 19.09
N THR A 70 -13.59 -32.15 19.63
CA THR A 70 -13.12 -33.54 19.70
C THR A 70 -12.88 -34.11 18.30
N ASP A 71 -13.80 -33.89 17.36
CA ASP A 71 -13.62 -34.36 15.97
C ASP A 71 -12.51 -33.57 15.24
N LEU A 72 -12.46 -32.25 15.42
CA LEU A 72 -11.43 -31.38 14.83
C LEU A 72 -10.00 -31.77 15.25
N THR A 73 -9.81 -32.13 16.52
CA THR A 73 -8.50 -32.42 17.11
C THR A 73 -8.07 -33.88 16.94
N ASN A 74 -8.97 -34.75 16.49
CA ASN A 74 -8.65 -36.16 16.33
C ASN A 74 -7.71 -36.38 15.13
N LYS A 75 -6.42 -36.64 15.45
CA LYS A 75 -5.35 -36.82 14.46
C LYS A 75 -5.59 -37.95 13.47
N ASN A 76 -6.37 -38.97 13.86
CA ASN A 76 -6.66 -40.13 13.01
C ASN A 76 -7.67 -39.80 11.90
N HIS A 77 -8.30 -38.63 11.95
CA HIS A 77 -9.37 -38.24 11.04
C HIS A 77 -9.06 -36.98 10.24
N ARG A 78 -7.79 -36.57 10.11
CA ARG A 78 -7.46 -35.30 9.45
C ARG A 78 -8.06 -35.15 8.04
N ASP A 79 -7.96 -36.17 7.20
CA ASP A 79 -8.53 -36.16 5.85
C ASP A 79 -10.06 -36.08 5.88
N ARG A 80 -10.68 -36.71 6.89
CA ARG A 80 -12.12 -36.64 7.15
C ARG A 80 -12.52 -35.23 7.61
N SER A 81 -11.76 -34.63 8.52
CA SER A 81 -12.01 -33.28 9.02
C SER A 81 -11.94 -32.23 7.91
N ILE A 82 -11.04 -32.38 6.93
CA ILE A 82 -11.01 -31.48 5.76
C ILE A 82 -12.31 -31.58 4.96
N LYS A 83 -12.82 -32.81 4.73
CA LYS A 83 -14.11 -33.02 4.05
C LYS A 83 -15.32 -32.54 4.86
N ARG A 84 -15.17 -32.24 6.15
CA ARG A 84 -16.22 -31.74 7.04
C ARG A 84 -16.16 -30.23 7.27
N LEU A 85 -15.25 -29.52 6.60
CA LEU A 85 -14.99 -28.10 6.84
C LEU A 85 -16.25 -27.24 6.74
N ASP A 86 -17.07 -27.46 5.71
CA ASP A 86 -18.31 -26.71 5.47
C ASP A 86 -19.27 -26.81 6.67
N ALA A 87 -19.39 -28.01 7.23
CA ALA A 87 -20.20 -28.25 8.42
C ALA A 87 -19.61 -27.56 9.65
N TYR A 88 -18.29 -27.54 9.82
CA TYR A 88 -17.65 -26.80 10.91
C TYR A 88 -17.88 -25.29 10.81
N LEU A 89 -17.82 -24.72 9.60
CA LEU A 89 -18.14 -23.31 9.36
C LEU A 89 -19.60 -23.02 9.73
N TYR A 90 -20.53 -23.88 9.30
CA TYR A 90 -21.94 -23.77 9.66
C TYR A 90 -22.18 -23.87 11.17
N ILE A 91 -21.62 -24.89 11.85
CA ILE A 91 -21.74 -25.04 13.31
C ILE A 91 -21.18 -23.79 14.01
N TYR A 92 -20.03 -23.29 13.57
CA TYR A 92 -19.44 -22.10 14.17
C TYR A 92 -20.33 -20.86 13.99
N SER A 93 -20.91 -20.67 12.80
CA SER A 93 -21.90 -19.61 12.51
C SER A 93 -23.10 -19.70 13.46
N ARG A 94 -23.72 -20.88 13.58
CA ARG A 94 -24.87 -21.12 14.49
C ARG A 94 -24.53 -20.87 15.96
N VAL A 95 -23.38 -21.38 16.43
CA VAL A 95 -22.94 -21.17 17.81
C VAL A 95 -22.70 -19.69 18.11
N GLN A 96 -22.16 -18.92 17.16
CA GLN A 96 -22.04 -17.47 17.31
C GLN A 96 -23.40 -16.78 17.47
N GLU A 97 -24.44 -17.26 16.79
CA GLU A 97 -25.80 -16.75 16.99
C GLU A 97 -26.33 -17.11 18.38
N TYR A 98 -26.19 -18.36 18.83
CA TYR A 98 -26.60 -18.77 20.17
C TYR A 98 -25.92 -17.95 21.28
N ASN A 99 -24.65 -17.58 21.08
CA ASN A 99 -23.90 -16.76 22.03
C ASN A 99 -24.46 -15.34 22.19
N LYS A 100 -25.27 -14.84 21.24
CA LYS A 100 -25.97 -13.55 21.40
C LYS A 100 -27.10 -13.64 22.44
N TRP A 101 -27.64 -14.84 22.64
CA TRP A 101 -28.82 -15.10 23.46
C TRP A 101 -28.49 -15.85 24.75
N THR A 102 -27.28 -16.38 24.88
CA THR A 102 -26.87 -17.27 25.99
C THR A 102 -25.43 -17.03 26.43
N ASN A 103 -25.14 -17.27 27.72
CA ASN A 103 -23.79 -17.20 28.27
C ASN A 103 -23.05 -18.54 28.08
N ILE A 104 -22.58 -18.77 26.86
CA ILE A 104 -21.75 -19.94 26.50
C ILE A 104 -20.34 -19.75 27.08
N ASP A 105 -19.62 -20.84 27.29
CA ASP A 105 -18.20 -20.76 27.66
C ASP A 105 -17.38 -20.13 26.52
N TYR A 106 -16.99 -18.87 26.71
CA TYR A 106 -16.21 -18.12 25.74
C TYR A 106 -14.85 -18.77 25.44
N LYS A 107 -14.21 -19.42 26.41
CA LYS A 107 -12.92 -20.10 26.18
C LYS A 107 -13.09 -21.26 25.22
N LEU A 108 -14.15 -22.04 25.43
CA LEU A 108 -14.49 -23.17 24.59
C LEU A 108 -14.82 -22.73 23.15
N LEU A 109 -15.56 -21.62 22.99
CA LEU A 109 -15.83 -21.04 21.68
C LEU A 109 -14.55 -20.57 20.96
N GLN A 110 -13.60 -19.97 21.69
CA GLN A 110 -12.31 -19.58 21.10
C GLN A 110 -11.47 -20.79 20.72
N GLU A 111 -11.50 -21.87 21.51
CA GLU A 111 -10.79 -23.11 21.20
C GLU A 111 -11.33 -23.77 19.93
N MET A 112 -12.65 -23.87 19.77
CA MET A 112 -13.27 -24.35 18.52
C MET A 112 -12.82 -23.51 17.31
N LYS A 113 -12.90 -22.18 17.45
CA LYS A 113 -12.47 -21.23 16.42
C LYS A 113 -11.00 -21.45 16.02
N GLN A 114 -10.11 -21.61 17.00
CA GLN A 114 -8.68 -21.80 16.78
C GLN A 114 -8.40 -23.12 16.07
N ASN A 115 -9.00 -24.23 16.51
CA ASN A 115 -8.81 -25.55 15.90
C ASN A 115 -9.34 -25.59 14.46
N MET A 116 -10.51 -25.01 14.20
CA MET A 116 -11.08 -24.90 12.85
C MET A 116 -10.14 -24.11 11.92
N PHE A 117 -9.65 -22.95 12.36
CA PHE A 117 -8.73 -22.17 11.53
C PHE A 117 -7.36 -22.80 11.38
N GLN A 118 -6.88 -23.55 12.38
CA GLN A 118 -5.63 -24.29 12.27
C GLN A 118 -5.74 -25.38 11.19
N LEU A 119 -6.85 -26.12 11.14
CA LEU A 119 -7.12 -27.10 10.09
C LEU A 119 -7.07 -26.43 8.69
N LEU A 120 -7.78 -25.32 8.54
CA LEU A 120 -7.86 -24.55 7.30
C LEU A 120 -6.49 -23.98 6.88
N VAL A 121 -5.72 -23.42 7.81
CA VAL A 121 -4.37 -22.88 7.54
C VAL A 121 -3.40 -23.97 7.12
N ILE A 122 -3.39 -25.08 7.85
CA ILE A 122 -2.49 -26.20 7.57
C ILE A 122 -2.76 -26.75 6.17
N GLU A 123 -4.03 -26.97 5.83
CA GLU A 123 -4.42 -27.53 4.54
C GLU A 123 -4.20 -26.56 3.38
N PHE A 124 -4.48 -25.27 3.59
CA PHE A 124 -4.19 -24.24 2.62
C PHE A 124 -2.68 -24.09 2.35
N ALA A 125 -1.87 -24.10 3.40
CA ALA A 125 -0.43 -23.98 3.27
C ALA A 125 0.20 -25.22 2.60
N SER A 126 -0.17 -26.43 3.02
CA SER A 126 0.39 -27.69 2.48
C SER A 126 0.10 -27.88 1.00
N THR A 127 -1.05 -27.40 0.53
CA THR A 127 -1.50 -27.58 -0.86
C THR A 127 -1.24 -26.37 -1.75
N LYS A 128 -0.48 -25.38 -1.26
CA LYS A 128 -0.24 -24.10 -1.96
C LYS A 128 -1.56 -23.45 -2.42
N GLY A 129 -2.56 -23.47 -1.55
CA GLY A 129 -3.86 -22.86 -1.73
C GLY A 129 -4.86 -23.68 -2.56
N ARG A 130 -4.50 -24.85 -3.08
CA ARG A 130 -5.43 -25.70 -3.85
C ARG A 130 -6.57 -26.26 -3.00
N GLN A 131 -6.33 -26.50 -1.72
CA GLN A 131 -7.31 -26.90 -0.72
C GLN A 131 -7.32 -25.89 0.45
N PRO A 132 -8.29 -25.93 1.36
CA PRO A 132 -9.58 -26.62 1.21
C PRO A 132 -10.48 -25.91 0.19
N ASN A 133 -11.45 -26.63 -0.35
CA ASN A 133 -12.55 -26.10 -1.16
C ASN A 133 -13.87 -26.39 -0.46
N LEU A 134 -14.84 -25.50 -0.63
CA LEU A 134 -16.24 -25.78 -0.32
C LEU A 134 -16.71 -26.95 -1.17
N LEU A 135 -17.40 -27.88 -0.53
CA LEU A 135 -18.07 -29.02 -1.13
C LEU A 135 -19.57 -28.76 -1.30
N VAL A 136 -20.13 -27.85 -0.50
CA VAL A 136 -21.47 -27.30 -0.67
C VAL A 136 -21.50 -26.29 -1.80
N GLU A 137 -22.40 -26.51 -2.77
CA GLU A 137 -22.63 -25.63 -3.91
C GLU A 137 -24.01 -24.93 -3.85
N ASP A 138 -24.90 -25.39 -2.95
CA ASP A 138 -26.24 -24.82 -2.79
C ASP A 138 -26.19 -23.40 -2.21
N LYS A 139 -26.88 -22.47 -2.87
CA LYS A 139 -26.88 -21.04 -2.50
C LYS A 139 -27.36 -20.81 -1.08
N ASP A 140 -28.47 -21.43 -0.68
CA ASP A 140 -29.08 -21.16 0.62
C ASP A 140 -28.22 -21.74 1.74
N GLN A 141 -27.67 -22.94 1.54
CA GLN A 141 -26.72 -23.54 2.47
C GLN A 141 -25.40 -22.76 2.59
N LEU A 142 -24.89 -22.21 1.49
CA LEU A 142 -23.69 -21.35 1.50
C LEU A 142 -23.91 -20.07 2.31
N LEU A 143 -25.10 -19.48 2.23
CA LEU A 143 -25.47 -18.31 3.02
C LEU A 143 -25.52 -18.61 4.52
N LEU A 144 -25.94 -19.82 4.92
CA LEU A 144 -25.94 -20.25 6.32
C LEU A 144 -24.53 -20.35 6.93
N MET A 145 -23.53 -20.73 6.13
CA MET A 145 -22.13 -20.77 6.59
C MET A 145 -21.55 -19.39 6.89
N ASN A 146 -22.09 -18.33 6.29
CA ASN A 146 -21.73 -16.94 6.57
C ASN A 146 -20.21 -16.66 6.57
N ILE A 147 -19.53 -17.17 5.54
CA ILE A 147 -18.07 -17.04 5.37
C ILE A 147 -17.59 -15.57 5.42
N PRO A 148 -18.31 -14.56 4.87
CA PRO A 148 -17.92 -13.16 4.99
C PRO A 148 -17.80 -12.69 6.44
N GLN A 149 -18.68 -13.14 7.34
CA GLN A 149 -18.58 -12.82 8.76
C GLN A 149 -17.29 -13.40 9.35
N HIS A 150 -16.90 -14.62 8.98
CA HIS A 150 -15.63 -15.20 9.42
C HIS A 150 -14.42 -14.41 8.91
N LEU A 151 -14.46 -13.95 7.66
CA LEU A 151 -13.41 -13.10 7.08
C LEU A 151 -13.33 -11.75 7.81
N SER A 152 -14.47 -11.11 8.09
CA SER A 152 -14.54 -9.86 8.86
C SER A 152 -14.01 -9.98 10.29
N SER A 153 -13.93 -11.21 10.83
CA SER A 153 -13.33 -11.47 12.14
C SER A 153 -11.80 -11.32 12.16
N ILE A 154 -11.14 -11.21 11.00
CA ILE A 154 -9.70 -10.95 10.89
C ILE A 154 -9.46 -9.45 11.01
N VAL A 155 -9.21 -9.01 12.24
CA VAL A 155 -8.95 -7.59 12.55
C VAL A 155 -7.52 -7.18 12.19
N ALA A 156 -6.57 -8.13 12.21
CA ALA A 156 -5.17 -7.89 11.93
C ALA A 156 -4.55 -8.97 11.05
N ILE A 157 -3.68 -8.56 10.13
CA ILE A 157 -2.86 -9.45 9.30
C ILE A 157 -1.41 -9.33 9.74
N ASP A 158 -0.92 -10.36 10.40
CA ASP A 158 0.47 -10.53 10.81
C ASP A 158 1.03 -11.85 10.21
N LYS A 159 2.26 -12.23 10.59
CA LYS A 159 2.89 -13.47 10.11
C LYS A 159 2.10 -14.74 10.47
N LEU A 160 1.36 -14.74 11.58
CA LEU A 160 0.58 -15.89 12.04
C LEU A 160 -0.77 -15.96 11.31
N ASN A 161 -1.36 -14.80 11.02
CA ASN A 161 -2.72 -14.69 10.50
C ASN A 161 -2.80 -14.53 8.97
N ALA A 162 -1.69 -14.29 8.27
CA ALA A 162 -1.69 -14.09 6.81
C ALA A 162 -2.27 -15.30 6.05
N HIS A 163 -1.83 -16.51 6.37
CA HIS A 163 -2.33 -17.73 5.73
C HIS A 163 -3.84 -17.93 5.96
N LYS A 164 -4.29 -17.64 7.18
CA LYS A 164 -5.70 -17.69 7.55
C LYS A 164 -6.53 -16.70 6.72
N PHE A 165 -6.02 -15.47 6.55
CA PHE A 165 -6.67 -14.45 5.72
C PHE A 165 -6.83 -14.90 4.27
N PHE A 166 -5.77 -15.40 3.65
CA PHE A 166 -5.83 -15.86 2.26
C PHE A 166 -6.74 -17.09 2.08
N ALA A 167 -6.68 -18.03 3.02
CA ALA A 167 -7.54 -19.21 2.99
C ALA A 167 -9.04 -18.86 3.13
N LEU A 168 -9.41 -17.96 4.05
CA LEU A 168 -10.79 -17.49 4.16
C LEU A 168 -11.22 -16.63 2.97
N SER A 169 -10.31 -15.85 2.39
CA SER A 169 -10.57 -15.10 1.16
C SER A 169 -10.89 -16.04 0.00
N LYS A 170 -10.13 -17.14 -0.15
CA LYS A 170 -10.38 -18.17 -1.15
C LYS A 170 -11.77 -18.80 -0.99
N LEU A 171 -12.14 -19.23 0.21
CA LEU A 171 -13.46 -19.82 0.46
C LEU A 171 -14.57 -18.80 0.19
N SER A 172 -14.36 -17.53 0.54
CA SER A 172 -15.33 -16.46 0.25
C SER A 172 -15.53 -16.26 -1.24
N MET A 173 -14.46 -16.27 -2.04
CA MET A 173 -14.54 -16.19 -3.50
C MET A 173 -15.28 -17.38 -4.10
N GLN A 174 -15.00 -18.59 -3.61
CA GLN A 174 -15.69 -19.79 -4.10
C GLN A 174 -17.18 -19.74 -3.80
N ALA A 175 -17.58 -19.31 -2.58
CA ALA A 175 -18.99 -19.12 -2.25
C ALA A 175 -19.66 -18.08 -3.16
N VAL A 176 -18.97 -16.97 -3.48
CA VAL A 176 -19.47 -15.95 -4.41
C VAL A 176 -19.71 -16.53 -5.81
N GLN A 177 -18.85 -17.41 -6.29
CA GLN A 177 -19.01 -18.05 -7.60
C GLN A 177 -20.27 -18.92 -7.69
N PHE A 178 -20.59 -19.66 -6.62
CA PHE A 178 -21.79 -20.50 -6.58
C PHE A 178 -23.08 -19.70 -6.37
N ILE A 179 -23.06 -18.68 -5.50
CA ILE A 179 -24.25 -17.85 -5.21
C ILE A 179 -24.69 -17.04 -6.45
N ASN A 180 -23.74 -16.64 -7.31
CA ASN A 180 -23.93 -15.92 -8.57
C ASN A 180 -25.04 -14.85 -8.52
N ASP A 181 -24.99 -14.03 -7.46
CA ASP A 181 -25.96 -12.96 -7.21
C ASP A 181 -25.28 -11.61 -7.35
N ASN A 182 -25.94 -10.66 -8.02
CA ASN A 182 -25.41 -9.32 -8.21
C ASN A 182 -25.13 -8.59 -6.89
N TYR A 183 -25.82 -8.95 -5.80
CA TYR A 183 -25.61 -8.37 -4.48
C TYR A 183 -24.44 -8.99 -3.71
N TYR A 184 -24.03 -10.20 -4.06
CA TYR A 184 -23.00 -10.93 -3.32
C TYR A 184 -21.70 -10.96 -4.13
N ARG A 185 -20.95 -9.86 -4.08
CA ARG A 185 -19.71 -9.68 -4.87
C ARG A 185 -18.48 -9.74 -3.97
N PHE A 186 -17.43 -10.39 -4.46
CA PHE A 186 -16.11 -10.34 -3.86
C PHE A 186 -15.30 -9.19 -4.46
N GLN A 187 -14.81 -8.27 -3.63
CA GLN A 187 -13.76 -7.34 -4.04
C GLN A 187 -12.65 -7.30 -2.99
N TRP A 188 -11.41 -7.42 -3.44
CA TRP A 188 -10.24 -7.38 -2.57
C TRP A 188 -10.16 -6.09 -1.75
N ILE A 189 -10.51 -4.94 -2.32
CA ILE A 189 -10.45 -3.65 -1.63
C ILE A 189 -11.43 -3.61 -0.46
N ASP A 190 -12.65 -4.13 -0.63
CA ASP A 190 -13.66 -4.15 0.44
C ASP A 190 -13.19 -5.00 1.61
N ILE A 191 -12.60 -6.15 1.31
CA ILE A 191 -12.08 -7.08 2.32
C ILE A 191 -10.87 -6.49 3.03
N LEU A 192 -9.92 -5.93 2.27
CA LEU A 192 -8.75 -5.29 2.84
C LEU A 192 -9.15 -4.08 3.69
N SER A 193 -10.18 -3.34 3.31
CA SER A 193 -10.68 -2.18 4.06
C SER A 193 -11.22 -2.57 5.44
N ASN A 194 -11.76 -3.79 5.60
CA ASN A 194 -12.24 -4.30 6.88
C ASN A 194 -11.11 -4.68 7.86
N VAL A 195 -9.89 -4.92 7.35
CA VAL A 195 -8.72 -5.22 8.18
C VAL A 195 -8.25 -3.93 8.85
N LYS A 196 -8.16 -3.89 10.19
CA LYS A 196 -7.72 -2.67 10.89
C LYS A 196 -6.21 -2.47 10.82
N THR A 197 -5.45 -3.56 11.00
CA THR A 197 -3.98 -3.49 11.12
C THR A 197 -3.31 -4.49 10.20
N ILE A 198 -2.33 -4.06 9.40
CA ILE A 198 -1.46 -4.96 8.64
C ILE A 198 -0.05 -4.85 9.24
N GLY A 199 0.31 -5.84 10.06
CA GLY A 199 1.55 -5.91 10.84
C GLY A 199 2.71 -6.63 10.14
N ILE A 200 2.55 -6.93 8.85
CA ILE A 200 3.63 -7.41 7.96
C ILE A 200 4.01 -6.33 6.96
N THR A 201 5.18 -6.49 6.35
CA THR A 201 5.67 -5.55 5.34
C THR A 201 4.88 -5.71 4.03
N LEU A 202 4.85 -4.67 3.18
CA LEU A 202 4.16 -4.75 1.88
C LEU A 202 4.72 -5.90 1.04
N LYS A 203 6.05 -6.05 1.04
CA LYS A 203 6.73 -7.14 0.34
C LYS A 203 6.31 -8.51 0.89
N GLN A 204 6.31 -8.69 2.21
CA GLN A 204 5.86 -9.95 2.82
C GLN A 204 4.42 -10.29 2.45
N PHE A 205 3.52 -9.31 2.47
CA PHE A 205 2.13 -9.52 2.10
C PHE A 205 2.00 -10.02 0.65
N ILE A 206 2.68 -9.35 -0.28
CA ILE A 206 2.67 -9.74 -1.71
C ILE A 206 3.37 -11.09 -1.91
N ASP A 207 4.47 -11.37 -1.22
CA ASP A 207 5.17 -12.66 -1.31
C ASP A 207 4.27 -13.82 -0.86
N VAL A 208 3.47 -13.64 0.20
CA VAL A 208 2.47 -14.63 0.62
C VAL A 208 1.39 -14.79 -0.44
N TYR A 209 0.85 -13.70 -1.00
CA TYR A 209 -0.12 -13.76 -2.11
C TYR A 209 0.44 -14.53 -3.32
N LEU A 210 1.67 -14.22 -3.75
CA LEU A 210 2.32 -14.85 -4.90
C LEU A 210 2.52 -16.35 -4.68
N ASN A 211 2.80 -16.78 -3.44
CA ASN A 211 2.90 -18.21 -3.10
C ASN A 211 1.57 -18.96 -3.30
N TYR A 212 0.44 -18.25 -3.31
CA TYR A 212 -0.92 -18.79 -3.45
C TYR A 212 -1.67 -18.27 -4.68
N GLN A 213 -0.99 -17.59 -5.61
CA GLN A 213 -1.62 -16.86 -6.71
C GLN A 213 -2.56 -17.72 -7.57
N GLU A 214 -2.20 -19.00 -7.78
CA GLU A 214 -3.02 -19.94 -8.56
C GLU A 214 -4.41 -20.18 -7.93
N ALA A 215 -4.53 -20.09 -6.61
CA ALA A 215 -5.81 -20.20 -5.91
C ALA A 215 -6.74 -19.00 -6.17
N PHE A 216 -6.19 -17.89 -6.67
CA PHE A 216 -6.89 -16.62 -6.88
C PHE A 216 -7.00 -16.25 -8.36
N LYS A 217 -6.76 -17.18 -9.29
CA LYS A 217 -6.77 -16.91 -10.74
C LYS A 217 -8.06 -16.29 -11.27
N GLU A 218 -9.20 -16.61 -10.64
CA GLU A 218 -10.53 -16.11 -11.03
C GLU A 218 -10.79 -14.69 -10.49
N PHE A 219 -10.05 -14.29 -9.44
CA PHE A 219 -10.12 -12.97 -8.82
C PHE A 219 -8.70 -12.47 -8.50
N PRO A 220 -7.86 -12.23 -9.51
CA PRO A 220 -6.47 -11.86 -9.30
C PRO A 220 -6.38 -10.47 -8.65
N PHE A 221 -5.28 -10.22 -7.95
CA PHE A 221 -4.91 -8.86 -7.56
C PHE A 221 -4.77 -8.00 -8.82
N ASP A 222 -5.42 -6.84 -8.80
CA ASP A 222 -5.32 -5.83 -9.84
C ASP A 222 -4.48 -4.63 -9.37
N THR A 223 -4.30 -3.67 -10.27
CA THR A 223 -3.60 -2.41 -9.99
C THR A 223 -4.22 -1.66 -8.80
N SER A 224 -5.55 -1.70 -8.66
CA SER A 224 -6.28 -1.01 -7.60
C SER A 224 -5.93 -1.58 -6.21
N VAL A 225 -5.81 -2.89 -6.10
CA VAL A 225 -5.42 -3.60 -4.87
C VAL A 225 -4.00 -3.22 -4.45
N LEU A 226 -3.04 -3.25 -5.38
CA LEU A 226 -1.67 -2.86 -5.06
C LEU A 226 -1.59 -1.40 -4.57
N ILE A 227 -2.30 -0.49 -5.23
CA ILE A 227 -2.38 0.92 -4.84
C ILE A 227 -3.00 1.09 -3.45
N HIS A 228 -4.09 0.37 -3.17
CA HIS A 228 -4.73 0.37 -1.85
C HIS A 228 -3.76 -0.14 -0.77
N LEU A 229 -3.05 -1.24 -1.02
CA LEU A 229 -2.04 -1.76 -0.11
C LEU A 229 -0.90 -0.76 0.10
N ILE A 230 -0.38 -0.14 -0.96
CA ILE A 230 0.64 0.91 -0.85
C ILE A 230 0.14 2.07 0.01
N GLN A 231 -1.12 2.49 -0.16
CA GLN A 231 -1.72 3.57 0.63
C GLN A 231 -1.73 3.22 2.12
N ARG A 232 -2.10 1.99 2.47
CA ARG A 232 -2.27 1.51 3.84
C ARG A 232 -0.98 1.08 4.52
N MET A 233 -0.02 0.57 3.76
CA MET A 233 1.23 -0.01 4.27
C MET A 233 2.38 0.94 3.96
N HIS A 234 2.86 1.66 4.96
CA HIS A 234 3.94 2.64 4.78
C HIS A 234 5.28 1.94 4.49
N PRO A 235 5.94 2.15 3.33
CA PRO A 235 7.17 1.45 2.99
C PRO A 235 8.42 2.04 3.67
N ALA A 236 8.40 3.33 4.02
CA ALA A 236 9.61 4.04 4.45
C ALA A 236 10.17 3.64 5.83
N LYS A 237 9.54 2.72 6.58
CA LYS A 237 10.11 2.26 7.86
C LYS A 237 11.19 1.18 7.69
N GLU A 238 11.36 0.60 6.50
CA GLU A 238 12.09 -0.67 6.38
C GLU A 238 13.06 -0.80 5.20
N ALA A 239 13.06 0.11 4.22
CA ALA A 239 13.89 -0.05 3.03
C ALA A 239 15.17 0.81 3.06
N LYS A 240 16.31 0.18 2.78
CA LYS A 240 17.56 0.87 2.39
C LYS A 240 17.47 1.47 0.98
N ASP A 241 16.57 0.93 0.15
CA ASP A 241 16.33 1.31 -1.24
C ASP A 241 15.08 2.21 -1.37
N SER A 242 14.97 2.94 -2.48
CA SER A 242 13.80 3.78 -2.78
C SER A 242 12.48 2.98 -2.73
N PRO A 243 11.41 3.54 -2.13
CA PRO A 243 10.10 2.91 -2.10
C PRO A 243 9.53 2.68 -3.50
N PHE A 244 9.85 3.51 -4.48
CA PHE A 244 9.35 3.37 -5.85
C PHE A 244 9.95 2.16 -6.57
N LYS A 245 11.23 1.85 -6.29
CA LYS A 245 11.86 0.63 -6.80
C LYS A 245 11.15 -0.61 -6.29
N LEU A 246 10.79 -0.63 -5.00
CA LEU A 246 9.97 -1.71 -4.43
C LEU A 246 8.60 -1.78 -5.12
N PHE A 247 7.91 -0.66 -5.29
CA PHE A 247 6.58 -0.64 -5.92
C PHE A 247 6.61 -1.20 -7.34
N LEU A 248 7.57 -0.77 -8.16
CA LEU A 248 7.71 -1.25 -9.53
C LEU A 248 8.10 -2.72 -9.59
N GLN A 249 8.94 -3.19 -8.67
CA GLN A 249 9.25 -4.62 -8.53
C GLN A 249 8.00 -5.44 -8.20
N LEU A 250 7.21 -5.00 -7.21
CA LEU A 250 5.98 -5.69 -6.83
C LEU A 250 4.94 -5.67 -7.96
N ASN A 251 4.79 -4.53 -8.64
CA ASN A 251 3.93 -4.39 -9.81
C ASN A 251 4.30 -5.40 -10.92
N LYS A 252 5.60 -5.53 -11.20
CA LYS A 252 6.13 -6.51 -12.15
C LYS A 252 5.91 -7.96 -11.70
N SER A 253 6.16 -8.27 -10.42
CA SER A 253 5.93 -9.62 -9.87
C SER A 253 4.46 -10.05 -9.97
N LEU A 254 3.54 -9.10 -9.78
CA LEU A 254 2.10 -9.31 -9.95
C LEU A 254 1.64 -9.32 -11.42
N LYS A 255 2.55 -9.07 -12.38
CA LYS A 255 2.27 -8.95 -13.82
C LYS A 255 1.22 -7.89 -14.16
N LEU A 256 1.23 -6.79 -13.42
CA LEU A 256 0.29 -5.68 -13.60
C LEU A 256 0.76 -4.69 -14.67
N ASP A 257 -0.18 -3.99 -15.30
CA ASP A 257 0.12 -2.92 -16.24
C ASP A 257 0.84 -1.77 -15.50
N THR A 258 2.07 -1.47 -15.95
CA THR A 258 2.92 -0.47 -15.32
C THR A 258 2.43 0.95 -15.59
N MET A 259 1.90 1.22 -16.78
CA MET A 259 1.36 2.53 -17.14
C MET A 259 0.11 2.83 -16.33
N LEU A 260 -0.84 1.90 -16.30
CA LEU A 260 -2.06 2.03 -15.50
C LEU A 260 -1.76 2.18 -14.00
N PHE A 261 -0.74 1.48 -13.50
CA PHE A 261 -0.26 1.63 -12.13
C PHE A 261 0.23 3.05 -11.86
N LEU A 262 1.09 3.58 -12.72
CA LEU A 262 1.66 4.92 -12.57
C LEU A 262 0.59 6.01 -12.69
N GLU A 263 -0.38 5.87 -13.58
CA GLU A 263 -1.51 6.80 -13.71
C GLU A 263 -2.36 6.83 -12.43
N ARG A 264 -2.74 5.67 -11.88
CA ARG A 264 -3.60 5.61 -10.69
C ARG A 264 -2.85 5.96 -9.40
N PHE A 265 -1.56 5.63 -9.31
CA PHE A 265 -0.72 5.92 -8.14
C PHE A 265 -0.48 7.42 -7.94
N GLN A 266 -0.66 8.22 -8.98
CA GLN A 266 -0.46 9.66 -9.01
C GLN A 266 -1.14 10.43 -7.85
N SER A 267 -2.35 10.02 -7.47
CA SER A 267 -3.10 10.62 -6.35
C SER A 267 -2.41 10.40 -4.99
N ILE A 268 -1.91 9.19 -4.75
CA ILE A 268 -1.16 8.83 -3.56
C ILE A 268 0.18 9.56 -3.55
N PHE A 269 0.87 9.60 -4.69
CA PHE A 269 2.13 10.33 -4.83
C PHE A 269 1.98 11.79 -4.42
N THR A 270 1.00 12.50 -4.97
CA THR A 270 0.75 13.92 -4.68
C THR A 270 0.52 14.17 -3.19
N SER A 271 -0.36 13.37 -2.57
CA SER A 271 -0.66 13.48 -1.14
C SER A 271 0.61 13.28 -0.30
N ARG A 272 1.42 12.27 -0.64
CA ARG A 272 2.63 11.92 0.11
C ARG A 272 3.77 12.91 -0.07
N VAL A 273 3.94 13.50 -1.26
CA VAL A 273 4.87 14.61 -1.47
C VAL A 273 4.48 15.79 -0.60
N LYS A 274 3.19 16.17 -0.57
CA LYS A 274 2.70 17.26 0.28
C LYS A 274 3.03 17.08 1.77
N TYR A 275 3.03 15.84 2.26
CA TYR A 275 3.38 15.51 3.65
C TYR A 275 4.86 15.17 3.87
N ASN A 276 5.73 15.37 2.86
CA ASN A 276 7.17 15.05 2.92
C ASN A 276 7.48 13.59 3.27
N TRP A 277 6.67 12.64 2.77
CA TRP A 277 6.87 11.21 3.03
C TRP A 277 8.00 10.59 2.19
N TYR A 278 8.42 11.27 1.14
CA TYR A 278 9.46 10.81 0.22
C TYR A 278 10.67 11.72 0.28
N ARG A 279 11.86 11.14 0.20
CA ARG A 279 13.09 11.92 0.05
C ARG A 279 13.21 12.39 -1.40
N MET A 280 13.95 13.48 -1.60
CA MET A 280 14.20 14.02 -2.93
C MET A 280 14.88 12.98 -3.83
N GLU A 281 15.82 12.20 -3.29
CA GLU A 281 16.52 11.14 -4.01
C GLU A 281 15.57 10.03 -4.47
N ASP A 282 14.58 9.66 -3.65
CA ASP A 282 13.57 8.65 -4.01
C ASP A 282 12.75 9.12 -5.21
N ILE A 283 12.32 10.39 -5.18
CA ILE A 283 11.54 11.01 -6.25
C ILE A 283 12.40 11.13 -7.53
N ALA A 284 13.69 11.45 -7.41
CA ALA A 284 14.60 11.50 -8.54
C ALA A 284 14.72 10.13 -9.22
N GLU A 285 14.82 9.06 -8.43
CA GLU A 285 14.84 7.69 -8.92
C GLU A 285 13.54 7.36 -9.68
N LEU A 286 12.38 7.78 -9.18
CA LEU A 286 11.10 7.63 -9.89
C LEU A 286 11.12 8.32 -11.26
N PHE A 287 11.65 9.55 -11.36
CA PHE A 287 11.73 10.25 -12.65
C PHE A 287 12.61 9.54 -13.68
N THR A 288 13.60 8.74 -13.25
CA THR A 288 14.39 7.93 -14.19
C THR A 288 13.55 6.91 -14.95
N CYS A 289 12.42 6.48 -14.37
CA CYS A 289 11.47 5.57 -15.01
C CYS A 289 10.65 6.26 -16.11
N PHE A 290 10.50 7.59 -16.05
CA PHE A 290 9.74 8.38 -17.03
C PHE A 290 10.60 9.02 -18.12
N LYS A 291 11.89 8.66 -18.21
CA LYS A 291 12.87 9.34 -19.08
C LYS A 291 12.47 9.43 -20.56
N SER A 292 11.57 8.56 -21.01
CA SER A 292 11.04 8.47 -22.38
C SER A 292 9.54 8.79 -22.49
N ASP A 293 8.84 9.02 -21.38
CA ASP A 293 7.39 9.26 -21.35
C ASP A 293 7.09 10.72 -21.02
N ASP A 294 6.78 11.52 -22.04
CA ASP A 294 6.56 12.96 -21.89
C ASP A 294 5.35 13.31 -21.03
N GLN A 295 4.28 12.53 -21.14
CA GLN A 295 3.01 12.80 -20.47
C GLN A 295 3.10 12.50 -18.98
N LEU A 296 3.54 11.29 -18.61
CA LEU A 296 3.71 10.92 -17.21
C LEU A 296 4.78 11.78 -16.54
N CYS A 297 5.89 12.06 -17.23
CA CYS A 297 6.94 12.90 -16.69
C CYS A 297 6.41 14.30 -16.36
N GLY A 298 5.71 14.95 -17.29
CA GLY A 298 5.12 16.28 -17.08
C GLY A 298 4.09 16.30 -15.94
N GLN A 299 3.23 15.30 -15.89
CA GLN A 299 2.22 15.16 -14.84
C GLN A 299 2.84 15.03 -13.43
N TYR A 300 3.83 14.15 -13.26
CA TYR A 300 4.51 13.96 -11.98
C TYR A 300 5.36 15.18 -11.59
N PHE A 301 6.01 15.85 -12.56
CA PHE A 301 6.74 17.10 -12.29
C PHE A 301 5.81 18.22 -11.84
N ALA A 302 4.65 18.39 -12.46
CA ALA A 302 3.67 19.38 -12.04
C ALA A 302 3.22 19.15 -10.57
N GLN A 303 2.97 17.90 -10.21
CA GLN A 303 2.56 17.55 -8.85
C GLN A 303 3.67 17.72 -7.83
N TYR A 304 4.88 17.26 -8.15
CA TYR A 304 6.04 17.45 -7.29
C TYR A 304 6.33 18.94 -7.08
N SER A 305 6.48 19.70 -8.17
CA SER A 305 6.81 21.12 -8.11
C SER A 305 5.75 21.98 -7.44
N SER A 306 4.47 21.60 -7.48
CA SER A 306 3.40 22.31 -6.76
C SER A 306 3.50 22.20 -5.23
N ASN A 307 4.17 21.16 -4.72
CA ASN A 307 4.29 20.89 -3.28
C ASN A 307 5.73 21.05 -2.75
N ALA A 308 6.73 21.04 -3.64
CA ALA A 308 8.15 21.14 -3.29
C ALA A 308 8.60 22.61 -3.17
N SER A 309 9.58 22.85 -2.30
CA SER A 309 10.24 24.16 -2.21
C SER A 309 11.19 24.38 -3.39
N THR A 310 11.59 25.64 -3.64
CA THR A 310 12.61 25.93 -4.66
C THR A 310 13.94 25.23 -4.37
N ASP A 311 14.29 25.07 -3.08
CA ASP A 311 15.47 24.32 -2.65
C ASP A 311 15.41 22.85 -3.11
N ASP A 312 14.25 22.22 -2.94
CA ASP A 312 14.05 20.81 -3.29
C ASP A 312 14.13 20.60 -4.80
N ILE A 313 13.51 21.48 -5.59
CA ILE A 313 13.56 21.41 -7.07
C ILE A 313 14.99 21.65 -7.56
N TRP A 314 15.74 22.56 -6.93
CA TRP A 314 17.15 22.78 -7.24
C TRP A 314 18.02 21.56 -6.92
N ASN A 315 17.82 20.98 -5.74
CA ASN A 315 18.55 19.77 -5.33
C ASN A 315 18.21 18.57 -6.22
N MET A 316 16.95 18.45 -6.65
CA MET A 316 16.50 17.47 -7.65
C MET A 316 17.28 17.61 -8.96
N PHE A 317 17.43 18.83 -9.49
CA PHE A 317 18.22 19.09 -10.68
C PHE A 317 19.68 18.64 -10.52
N LEU A 318 20.35 19.05 -9.44
CA LEU A 318 21.73 18.64 -9.17
C LEU A 318 21.86 17.12 -9.03
N HIS A 319 20.91 16.49 -8.34
CA HIS A 319 20.92 15.05 -8.13
C HIS A 319 20.72 14.27 -9.43
N LEU A 320 19.76 14.66 -10.28
CA LEU A 320 19.51 14.02 -11.57
C LEU A 320 20.75 14.07 -12.48
N TYR A 321 21.52 15.15 -12.44
CA TYR A 321 22.81 15.25 -13.14
C TYR A 321 23.88 14.35 -12.53
N LYS A 322 23.99 14.31 -11.20
CA LYS A 322 24.92 13.43 -10.50
C LYS A 322 24.71 11.96 -10.88
N ILE A 323 23.46 11.50 -10.94
CA ILE A 323 23.14 10.11 -11.33
C ILE A 323 23.09 9.90 -12.85
N GLY A 324 23.27 10.96 -13.65
CA GLY A 324 23.24 10.90 -15.11
C GLY A 324 21.87 10.56 -15.70
N ALA A 325 20.78 10.89 -14.99
CA ALA A 325 19.41 10.56 -15.40
C ALA A 325 18.73 11.66 -16.22
N ILE A 326 19.41 12.76 -16.53
CA ILE A 326 18.83 13.92 -17.20
C ILE A 326 18.54 13.64 -18.70
N SER A 327 17.30 13.30 -19.05
CA SER A 327 16.86 13.10 -20.44
C SER A 327 16.25 14.36 -21.06
N ASN A 328 16.06 14.39 -22.38
CA ASN A 328 15.38 15.50 -23.06
C ASN A 328 13.96 15.75 -22.50
N VAL A 329 13.25 14.68 -22.15
CA VAL A 329 11.91 14.75 -21.54
C VAL A 329 11.97 15.39 -20.17
N ILE A 330 12.90 14.95 -19.31
CA ILE A 330 13.07 15.52 -17.97
C ILE A 330 13.45 17.00 -18.05
N GLN A 331 14.37 17.37 -18.96
CA GLN A 331 14.78 18.76 -19.16
C GLN A 331 13.62 19.65 -19.59
N LYS A 332 12.79 19.15 -20.53
CA LYS A 332 11.63 19.87 -21.05
C LYS A 332 10.67 20.31 -19.95
N HIS A 333 10.52 19.52 -18.88
CA HIS A 333 9.63 19.84 -17.76
C HIS A 333 10.34 20.54 -16.60
N LEU A 334 11.55 20.09 -16.23
CA LEU A 334 12.27 20.60 -15.06
C LEU A 334 12.82 22.02 -15.27
N ILE A 335 13.36 22.32 -16.45
CA ILE A 335 14.01 23.63 -16.71
C ILE A 335 13.01 24.78 -16.68
N PRO A 336 11.81 24.71 -17.31
CA PRO A 336 10.80 25.75 -17.18
C PRO A 336 10.38 25.99 -15.72
N ILE A 337 10.18 24.93 -14.94
CA ILE A 337 9.83 25.04 -13.52
C ILE A 337 10.94 25.76 -12.74
N LEU A 338 12.21 25.39 -12.95
CA LEU A 338 13.34 26.08 -12.33
C LEU A 338 13.42 27.55 -12.74
N ASN A 339 13.28 27.81 -14.03
CA ASN A 339 13.30 29.17 -14.57
C ASN A 339 12.18 30.03 -14.01
N GLU A 340 11.01 29.48 -13.70
CA GLU A 340 9.92 30.22 -13.06
C GLU A 340 10.20 30.45 -11.58
N ARG A 341 10.59 29.38 -10.85
CA ARG A 341 10.81 29.42 -9.41
C ARG A 341 11.97 30.33 -9.03
N ILE A 342 13.06 30.29 -9.80
CA ILE A 342 14.26 31.09 -9.54
C ILE A 342 13.98 32.58 -9.55
N LEU A 343 12.98 33.03 -10.32
CA LEU A 343 12.58 34.43 -10.41
C LEU A 343 12.09 35.00 -9.08
N SER A 344 11.57 34.15 -8.19
CA SER A 344 11.06 34.54 -6.88
C SER A 344 12.07 34.34 -5.75
N THR A 345 13.26 33.81 -6.08
CA THR A 345 14.30 33.47 -5.11
C THR A 345 15.04 34.72 -4.64
N SER A 346 15.38 34.76 -3.34
CA SER A 346 16.23 35.81 -2.78
C SER A 346 17.67 35.71 -3.31
N ILE A 347 18.39 36.82 -3.29
CA ILE A 347 19.78 36.87 -3.72
C ILE A 347 20.67 35.85 -2.99
N VAL A 348 20.51 35.74 -1.67
CA VAL A 348 21.30 34.82 -0.83
C VAL A 348 21.07 33.37 -1.24
N ASN A 349 19.80 33.00 -1.52
CA ASN A 349 19.48 31.64 -1.95
C ASN A 349 20.00 31.35 -3.36
N PHE A 350 19.92 32.32 -4.28
CA PHE A 350 20.49 32.20 -5.62
C PHE A 350 22.01 31.98 -5.58
N GLN A 351 22.73 32.78 -4.77
CA GLN A 351 24.16 32.61 -4.55
C GLN A 351 24.49 31.21 -4.01
N ARG A 352 23.71 30.74 -3.02
CA ARG A 352 23.88 29.40 -2.45
C ARG A 352 23.71 28.31 -3.52
N TYR A 353 22.67 28.39 -4.34
CA TYR A 353 22.41 27.43 -5.41
C TYR A 353 23.54 27.36 -6.43
N ALA A 354 24.06 28.51 -6.82
CA ALA A 354 25.14 28.60 -7.77
C ALA A 354 26.47 28.06 -7.20
N ARG A 355 26.80 28.38 -5.93
CA ARG A 355 27.94 27.75 -5.24
C ARG A 355 27.79 26.24 -5.15
N LEU A 356 26.58 25.75 -4.87
CA LEU A 356 26.30 24.30 -4.88
C LEU A 356 26.52 23.69 -6.26
N ALA A 357 26.04 24.32 -7.34
CA ALA A 357 26.25 23.85 -8.71
C ALA A 357 27.75 23.74 -9.05
N LYS A 358 28.55 24.75 -8.71
CA LYS A 358 30.01 24.73 -8.87
C LYS A 358 30.64 23.55 -8.13
N ASN A 359 30.35 23.44 -6.83
CA ASN A 359 30.95 22.43 -5.98
C ASN A 359 30.56 21.00 -6.40
N ARG A 360 29.38 20.85 -7.01
CA ARG A 360 28.87 19.57 -7.53
C ARG A 360 29.33 19.25 -8.94
N LEU A 361 29.97 20.18 -9.65
CA LEU A 361 30.42 19.93 -11.03
C LEU A 361 31.40 18.75 -11.11
N ALA A 362 32.26 18.61 -10.09
CA ALA A 362 33.19 17.49 -9.99
C ALA A 362 32.49 16.13 -9.75
N ASP A 363 31.28 16.14 -9.18
CA ASP A 363 30.47 14.93 -8.94
C ASP A 363 29.72 14.49 -10.21
N ILE A 364 29.70 15.32 -11.26
CA ILE A 364 29.00 15.05 -12.52
C ILE A 364 29.97 14.36 -13.50
N LYS A 365 29.47 13.33 -14.18
CA LYS A 365 30.22 12.60 -15.21
C LYS A 365 30.80 13.56 -16.27
N PRO A 366 32.08 13.44 -16.67
CA PRO A 366 32.74 14.37 -17.57
C PRO A 366 31.95 14.68 -18.86
N GLU A 367 31.34 13.67 -19.45
CA GLU A 367 30.54 13.78 -20.68
C GLU A 367 29.26 14.62 -20.51
N LEU A 368 28.77 14.84 -19.29
CA LEU A 368 27.59 15.65 -18.99
C LEU A 368 27.93 17.05 -18.49
N GLN A 369 29.21 17.36 -18.21
CA GLN A 369 29.59 18.64 -17.59
C GLN A 369 29.31 19.85 -18.49
N SER A 370 29.69 19.78 -19.77
CA SER A 370 29.40 20.86 -20.73
C SER A 370 27.90 21.10 -20.87
N HIS A 371 27.13 20.01 -20.87
CA HIS A 371 25.68 20.06 -20.93
C HIS A 371 25.05 20.67 -19.68
N PHE A 372 25.54 20.29 -18.50
CA PHE A 372 25.15 20.86 -17.22
C PHE A 372 25.40 22.36 -17.16
N ILE A 373 26.61 22.80 -17.53
CA ILE A 373 27.00 24.22 -17.55
C ILE A 373 26.03 25.01 -18.42
N ARG A 374 25.73 24.54 -19.64
CA ARG A 374 24.78 25.20 -20.54
C ARG A 374 23.38 25.35 -19.93
N LEU A 375 22.83 24.31 -19.30
CA LEU A 375 21.50 24.42 -18.68
C LEU A 375 21.51 25.29 -17.43
N PHE A 376 22.58 25.24 -16.64
CA PHE A 376 22.76 26.15 -15.51
C PHE A 376 22.81 27.60 -15.99
N GLU A 377 23.58 27.89 -17.04
CA GLU A 377 23.66 29.22 -17.66
C GLU A 377 22.29 29.71 -18.13
N ASN A 378 21.47 28.84 -18.73
CA ASN A 378 20.09 29.22 -19.09
C ASN A 378 19.25 29.65 -17.88
N ILE A 379 19.39 28.96 -16.74
CA ILE A 379 18.67 29.31 -15.51
C ILE A 379 19.23 30.60 -14.89
N PHE A 380 20.55 30.76 -14.92
CA PHE A 380 21.23 31.96 -14.49
C PHE A 380 20.77 33.17 -15.31
N ASP A 381 20.75 33.03 -16.65
CA ASP A 381 20.31 34.07 -17.58
C ASP A 381 18.86 34.50 -17.33
N ALA A 382 17.97 33.54 -17.08
CA ALA A 382 16.57 33.84 -16.75
C ALA A 382 16.45 34.72 -15.49
N TYR A 383 17.25 34.43 -14.45
CA TYR A 383 17.28 35.24 -13.24
C TYR A 383 17.81 36.67 -13.53
N ILE A 384 18.92 36.79 -14.25
CA ILE A 384 19.55 38.09 -14.57
C ILE A 384 18.63 38.96 -15.43
N ILE A 385 18.06 38.41 -16.49
CA ILE A 385 17.19 39.15 -17.40
C ILE A 385 15.99 39.72 -16.64
N LYS A 386 15.39 38.97 -15.71
CA LYS A 386 14.32 39.50 -14.87
C LYS A 386 14.81 40.62 -13.96
N GLN A 387 15.90 40.40 -13.22
CA GLN A 387 16.39 41.40 -12.26
C GLN A 387 16.77 42.73 -12.94
N ILE A 388 17.27 42.67 -14.18
CA ILE A 388 17.61 43.87 -14.96
C ILE A 388 16.38 44.47 -15.66
N GLY A 389 15.49 43.63 -16.21
CA GLY A 389 14.39 44.05 -17.07
C GLY A 389 13.12 44.52 -16.35
N ASN A 390 12.94 44.19 -15.07
CA ASN A 390 11.74 44.54 -14.33
C ASN A 390 11.93 45.86 -13.56
N SER A 391 11.54 46.99 -14.15
CA SER A 391 11.54 48.30 -13.48
C SER A 391 10.63 48.37 -12.25
N ASN A 392 9.73 47.39 -12.08
CA ASN A 392 8.78 47.23 -10.96
C ASN A 392 9.15 46.10 -9.97
N CYS A 393 10.40 45.60 -9.97
CA CYS A 393 10.83 44.73 -8.87
C CYS A 393 10.79 45.53 -7.56
N TRP A 394 9.98 45.08 -6.59
CA TRP A 394 9.80 45.71 -5.27
C TRP A 394 11.11 45.83 -4.46
N TYR A 395 12.15 45.10 -4.88
CA TYR A 395 13.50 45.16 -4.33
C TYR A 395 14.50 45.40 -5.47
N GLN A 396 15.13 46.58 -5.49
CA GLN A 396 16.27 46.83 -6.37
C GLN A 396 17.53 46.29 -5.71
N LEU A 397 18.26 45.44 -6.42
CA LEU A 397 19.54 44.91 -5.94
C LEU A 397 20.54 46.07 -5.82
N SER A 398 21.22 46.11 -4.68
CA SER A 398 22.35 46.98 -4.41
C SER A 398 23.56 46.65 -5.29
N ARG A 399 24.49 47.60 -5.41
CA ARG A 399 25.74 47.41 -6.18
C ARG A 399 26.55 46.22 -5.68
N THR A 400 26.64 46.01 -4.37
CA THR A 400 27.34 44.86 -3.78
C THR A 400 26.67 43.55 -4.17
N GLU A 401 25.34 43.49 -4.16
CA GLU A 401 24.60 42.30 -4.60
C GLU A 401 24.81 42.03 -6.10
N TRP A 402 24.86 43.06 -6.96
CA TRP A 402 25.19 42.88 -8.38
C TRP A 402 26.60 42.34 -8.63
N ILE A 403 27.59 42.86 -7.90
CA ILE A 403 28.98 42.37 -7.95
C ILE A 403 29.03 40.92 -7.49
N ASP A 404 28.32 40.57 -6.42
CA ASP A 404 28.28 39.21 -5.92
C ASP A 404 27.66 38.23 -6.94
N ILE A 405 26.59 38.63 -7.63
CA ILE A 405 25.98 37.83 -8.72
C ILE A 405 26.98 37.61 -9.85
N LEU A 406 27.67 38.68 -10.26
CA LEU A 406 28.68 38.59 -11.31
C LEU A 406 29.79 37.62 -10.88
N GLN A 407 30.29 37.73 -9.65
CA GLN A 407 31.32 36.83 -9.12
C GLN A 407 30.84 35.37 -9.13
N VAL A 408 29.61 35.12 -8.70
CA VAL A 408 28.98 33.79 -8.76
C VAL A 408 28.90 33.26 -10.19
N GLY A 409 28.50 34.10 -11.15
CA GLY A 409 28.50 33.75 -12.56
C GLY A 409 29.90 33.35 -13.04
N LEU A 410 30.91 34.18 -12.76
CA LEU A 410 32.30 33.92 -13.12
C LEU A 410 32.84 32.63 -12.50
N GLU A 411 32.46 32.35 -11.26
CA GLU A 411 32.92 31.17 -10.52
C GLU A 411 32.47 29.82 -11.10
N ILE A 412 31.39 29.80 -11.89
CA ILE A 412 30.86 28.59 -12.55
C ILE A 412 31.37 28.46 -14.00
N SER A 413 31.93 29.52 -14.58
CA SER A 413 32.54 29.47 -15.90
C SER A 413 33.93 28.87 -15.84
N SER A 414 34.17 27.84 -16.65
CA SER A 414 35.52 27.51 -17.11
C SER A 414 35.82 28.05 -18.51
N THR A 415 34.85 28.71 -19.17
CA THR A 415 34.96 29.26 -20.54
C THR A 415 35.01 30.79 -20.56
N ASP A 416 35.59 31.31 -21.65
CA ASP A 416 35.83 32.72 -21.94
C ASP A 416 34.60 33.62 -21.71
N LEU A 417 34.81 34.74 -21.02
CA LEU A 417 33.77 35.72 -20.63
C LEU A 417 32.97 36.25 -21.83
N SER A 418 33.59 36.26 -23.01
CA SER A 418 33.03 36.76 -24.27
C SER A 418 31.74 36.06 -24.71
N GLY A 419 31.51 34.81 -24.29
CA GLY A 419 30.33 34.02 -24.63
C GLY A 419 29.11 34.22 -23.72
N ARG A 420 29.23 34.95 -22.61
CA ARG A 420 28.19 35.00 -21.56
C ARG A 420 27.39 36.28 -21.56
N ARG A 421 26.25 36.23 -22.25
CA ARG A 421 25.30 37.35 -22.36
C ARG A 421 24.95 37.96 -21.00
N SER A 422 24.67 37.15 -19.98
CA SER A 422 24.28 37.69 -18.66
C SER A 422 25.41 38.32 -17.87
N CYS A 423 26.63 37.77 -17.92
CA CYS A 423 27.79 38.42 -17.30
C CYS A 423 28.09 39.75 -17.99
N LEU A 424 27.95 39.83 -19.31
CA LEU A 424 28.07 41.09 -20.06
C LEU A 424 26.96 42.09 -19.71
N LEU A 425 25.71 41.62 -19.55
CA LEU A 425 24.58 42.47 -19.11
C LEU A 425 24.79 43.00 -17.69
N LEU A 426 25.31 42.17 -16.78
CA LEU A 426 25.66 42.56 -15.42
C LEU A 426 26.81 43.56 -15.39
N LEU A 427 27.90 43.30 -16.12
CA LEU A 427 29.01 44.24 -16.27
C LEU A 427 28.54 45.57 -16.82
N ARG A 428 27.69 45.56 -17.85
CA ARG A 428 27.05 46.77 -18.38
C ARG A 428 26.25 47.48 -17.30
N LYS A 429 25.38 46.78 -16.57
CA LYS A 429 24.56 47.37 -15.50
C LYS A 429 25.43 48.02 -14.41
N ILE A 430 26.46 47.31 -13.93
CA ILE A 430 27.40 47.78 -12.90
C ILE A 430 28.21 48.99 -13.39
N VAL A 431 28.72 48.97 -14.62
CA VAL A 431 29.56 50.05 -15.19
C VAL A 431 28.72 51.29 -15.54
N PHE A 432 27.53 51.14 -16.11
CA PHE A 432 26.71 52.28 -16.50
C PHE A 432 25.92 52.91 -15.33
N GLU A 433 25.64 52.18 -14.25
CA GLU A 433 25.20 52.82 -12.99
C GLU A 433 26.29 53.71 -12.39
N ILE A 434 27.57 53.36 -12.56
CA ILE A 434 28.72 54.19 -12.12
C ILE A 434 28.76 55.52 -12.89
N GLU A 435 28.46 55.53 -14.19
CA GLU A 435 28.37 56.78 -14.97
C GLU A 435 27.22 57.67 -14.51
N SER A 436 26.04 57.12 -14.18
CA SER A 436 24.89 57.90 -13.73
C SER A 436 25.11 58.59 -12.36
N LEU A 437 25.81 57.94 -11.43
CA LEU A 437 26.16 58.49 -10.12
C LEU A 437 27.32 59.48 -10.19
N THR A 438 28.29 59.27 -11.09
CA THR A 438 29.39 60.23 -11.30
C THR A 438 28.92 61.47 -12.07
N THR A 439 27.99 61.35 -13.02
CA THR A 439 27.37 62.52 -13.66
C THR A 439 26.42 63.28 -12.72
N LEU A 440 25.67 62.61 -11.84
CA LEU A 440 24.84 63.31 -10.84
C LEU A 440 25.68 64.07 -9.80
N ASN A 441 26.82 63.51 -9.39
CA ASN A 441 27.75 64.17 -8.47
C ASN A 441 28.59 65.26 -9.16
N ALA A 442 28.87 65.13 -10.46
CA ALA A 442 29.50 66.18 -11.26
C ALA A 442 28.53 67.32 -11.64
N GLN A 443 27.21 67.12 -11.51
CA GLN A 443 26.19 68.17 -11.67
C GLN A 443 25.79 68.82 -10.33
N ARG A 444 26.29 68.31 -9.20
CA ARG A 444 26.08 68.86 -7.84
C ARG A 444 27.33 69.53 -7.25
N LEU A 445 28.45 69.48 -7.95
CA LEU A 445 29.62 70.35 -7.77
C LEU A 445 29.58 71.44 -8.84
#